data_AF-A0AA39X0Y6-F1
#
_entry.id   AF-A0AA39X0Y6-F1
#
_cell.length_a   1.000
_cell.length_b   1.000
_cell.length_c   1.000
_cell.angle_alpha   90.00
_cell.angle_beta   90.00
_cell.angle_gamma   90.00
#
_symmetry.space_group_name_H-M   'P 1'
#
loop_
_entity.id
_entity.type
_entity.pdbx_description
1 polymer ?
#
loop_
_entity_poly.entity_id
_entity_poly.type
_entity_poly.pdbx_seq_one_letter_code
_entity_poly.pdbx_strand_id
1 'polypeptide(L)'
;MAPKFAPDHLAMIQARLRAFGQGEGINFSFNSRVGNTRDAHRLVQLAKTKSNETENKVISALFKSHFEEDGDITSFDMLVAAGEKGGLDGAEVRGWLESGQGGEEVDKEVLEANRKGIHGVPNFTINDMYDMSGAQDPQTFLERFVRIKKSAPDVSKISSEGVSC
;
A
#
# COMPACT_ATOMS: atom_id res chain seq x y z
N MET A 1 -4.14 22.56 9.89
CA MET A 1 -2.95 21.73 9.68
C MET A 1 -1.96 22.56 8.88
N ALA A 2 -0.78 22.88 9.43
CA ALA A 2 0.23 23.67 8.72
C ALA A 2 0.83 22.87 7.55
N PRO A 3 1.14 23.49 6.40
CA PRO A 3 1.73 22.76 5.28
C PRO A 3 3.11 22.24 5.67
N LYS A 4 3.35 20.95 5.44
CA LYS A 4 4.62 20.27 5.77
C LYS A 4 5.81 20.80 4.96
N PHE A 5 5.54 21.51 3.86
CA PHE A 5 6.53 22.06 2.94
C PHE A 5 6.19 23.51 2.58
N ALA A 6 7.21 24.32 2.30
CA ALA A 6 7.03 25.66 1.72
C ALA A 6 6.40 25.57 0.31
N PRO A 7 5.63 26.59 -0.14
CA PRO A 7 4.89 26.54 -1.40
C PRO A 7 5.76 26.20 -2.63
N ASP A 8 6.93 26.83 -2.75
CA ASP A 8 7.85 26.60 -3.87
C ASP A 8 8.41 25.16 -3.86
N HIS A 9 8.69 24.63 -2.67
CA HIS A 9 9.16 23.25 -2.52
C HIS A 9 8.07 22.24 -2.89
N LEU A 10 6.81 22.52 -2.55
CA LEU A 10 5.67 21.68 -2.93
C LEU A 10 5.49 21.64 -4.46
N ALA A 11 5.57 22.79 -5.13
CA ALA A 11 5.47 22.85 -6.59
C ALA A 11 6.57 22.03 -7.28
N MET A 12 7.82 22.07 -6.77
CA MET A 12 8.92 21.26 -7.28
C MET A 12 8.67 19.75 -7.09
N ILE A 13 8.19 19.33 -5.91
CA ILE A 13 7.87 17.92 -5.63
C ILE A 13 6.77 17.44 -6.57
N GLN A 14 5.71 18.23 -6.76
CA GLN A 14 4.60 17.89 -7.65
C GLN A 14 5.04 17.78 -9.11
N ALA A 15 5.84 18.73 -9.60
CA ALA A 15 6.37 18.69 -10.96
C ALA A 15 7.23 17.42 -11.19
N ARG A 16 8.08 17.08 -10.21
CA ARG A 16 8.87 15.85 -10.23
C ARG A 16 7.97 14.61 -10.30
N LEU A 17 6.97 14.50 -9.42
CA LEU A 17 6.07 13.36 -9.38
C LEU A 17 5.26 13.21 -10.69
N ARG A 18 4.80 14.30 -11.31
CA ARG A 18 4.13 14.24 -12.62
C ARG A 18 5.04 13.66 -13.70
N ALA A 19 6.29 14.13 -13.76
CA ALA A 19 7.25 13.63 -14.74
C ALA A 19 7.54 12.13 -14.56
N PHE A 20 7.69 11.66 -13.31
CA PHE A 20 7.84 10.24 -13.02
C PHE A 20 6.57 9.44 -13.38
N GLY A 21 5.40 9.91 -12.97
CA GLY A 21 4.13 9.24 -13.23
C GLY A 21 3.85 9.04 -14.71
N GLN A 22 4.15 10.03 -15.56
CA GLN A 22 3.98 9.91 -17.01
C GLN A 22 4.79 8.75 -17.62
N GLY A 23 6.00 8.49 -17.11
CA GLY A 23 6.81 7.35 -17.54
C GLY A 23 6.20 5.99 -17.17
N GLU A 24 5.42 5.96 -16.09
CA GLU A 24 4.78 4.76 -15.54
C GLU A 24 3.28 4.67 -15.88
N GLY A 25 2.76 5.60 -16.71
CA GLY A 25 1.34 5.66 -17.07
C GLY A 25 0.39 6.17 -15.98
N ILE A 26 0.91 6.83 -14.94
CA ILE A 26 0.15 7.41 -13.82
C ILE A 26 -0.04 8.92 -14.03
N ASN A 27 -1.30 9.35 -14.13
CA ASN A 27 -1.63 10.76 -14.34
C ASN A 27 -1.86 11.48 -13.01
N PHE A 28 -0.77 11.77 -12.30
CA PHE A 28 -0.86 12.43 -10.98
C PHE A 28 -1.60 13.78 -11.02
N SER A 29 -2.71 13.80 -10.31
CA SER A 29 -3.41 14.99 -9.85
C SER A 29 -3.09 15.27 -8.39
N PHE A 30 -3.15 16.55 -8.01
CA PHE A 30 -2.87 17.04 -6.66
C PHE A 30 -4.01 17.91 -6.12
N ASN A 31 -5.21 17.82 -6.70
CA ASN A 31 -6.38 18.54 -6.20
C ASN A 31 -7.22 17.70 -5.23
N SER A 32 -6.89 16.41 -5.11
CA SER A 32 -7.48 15.47 -4.17
C SER A 32 -7.42 15.97 -2.75
N ARG A 33 -8.45 15.65 -1.96
CA ARG A 33 -8.45 15.99 -0.55
C ARG A 33 -7.49 15.08 0.21
N VAL A 34 -6.52 15.70 0.87
CA VAL A 34 -5.57 15.03 1.76
C VAL A 34 -6.12 15.05 3.18
N GLY A 35 -6.09 13.90 3.85
CA GLY A 35 -6.54 13.78 5.23
C GLY A 35 -6.10 12.46 5.87
N ASN A 36 -6.78 12.06 6.94
CA ASN A 36 -6.48 10.82 7.64
C ASN A 36 -6.87 9.61 6.79
N THR A 37 -5.91 8.71 6.53
CA THR A 37 -6.12 7.52 5.69
C THR A 37 -6.45 6.26 6.49
N ARG A 38 -6.65 6.34 7.81
CA ARG A 38 -6.90 5.16 8.67
C ARG A 38 -8.11 4.36 8.18
N ASP A 39 -9.18 5.01 7.75
CA ASP A 39 -10.35 4.32 7.21
C ASP A 39 -10.10 3.68 5.84
N ALA A 40 -9.25 4.29 5.00
CA ALA A 40 -8.78 3.65 3.78
C ALA A 40 -7.95 2.38 4.08
N HIS A 41 -7.10 2.40 5.12
CA HIS A 41 -6.39 1.21 5.57
C HIS A 41 -7.34 0.15 6.17
N ARG A 42 -8.40 0.55 6.88
CA ARG A 42 -9.43 -0.38 7.36
C ARG A 42 -10.18 -1.06 6.22
N LEU A 43 -10.45 -0.34 5.13
CA LEU A 43 -11.00 -0.94 3.90
C LEU A 43 -10.02 -1.97 3.30
N VAL A 44 -8.72 -1.67 3.28
CA VAL A 44 -7.71 -2.65 2.83
C VAL A 44 -7.71 -3.90 3.72
N GLN A 45 -7.89 -3.77 5.04
CA GLN A 45 -8.05 -4.92 5.94
C GLN A 45 -9.25 -5.80 5.56
N LEU A 46 -10.41 -5.19 5.24
CA LEU A 46 -11.57 -5.95 4.74
C LEU A 46 -11.25 -6.68 3.43
N ALA A 47 -10.58 -6.00 2.48
CA ALA A 47 -10.23 -6.60 1.19
C ALA A 47 -9.28 -7.80 1.36
N LYS A 48 -8.32 -7.68 2.28
CA LYS A 48 -7.36 -8.72 2.66
C LYS A 48 -8.02 -9.98 3.21
N THR A 49 -9.18 -9.86 3.89
CA THR A 49 -9.92 -11.07 4.35
C THR A 49 -10.56 -11.85 3.21
N LYS A 50 -10.68 -11.27 2.00
CA LYS A 50 -11.30 -11.93 0.85
C LYS A 50 -10.25 -12.67 0.02
N SER A 51 -9.23 -11.96 -0.45
CA SER A 51 -8.08 -12.52 -1.17
C SER A 51 -7.02 -11.46 -1.42
N ASN A 52 -5.77 -11.88 -1.67
CA ASN A 52 -4.70 -10.97 -2.12
C ASN A 52 -5.06 -10.26 -3.44
N GLU A 53 -5.85 -10.90 -4.32
CA GLU A 53 -6.28 -10.29 -5.56
C GLU A 53 -7.28 -9.15 -5.31
N THR A 54 -8.26 -9.36 -4.44
CA THR A 54 -9.22 -8.34 -4.01
C THR A 54 -8.52 -7.18 -3.32
N GLU A 55 -7.58 -7.47 -2.42
CA GLU A 55 -6.74 -6.47 -1.75
C GLU A 55 -6.03 -5.57 -2.77
N ASN A 56 -5.33 -6.18 -3.74
CA ASN A 56 -4.61 -5.43 -4.79
C ASN A 56 -5.55 -4.57 -5.64
N LYS A 57 -6.73 -5.07 -5.99
CA LYS A 57 -7.72 -4.30 -6.76
C LYS A 57 -8.27 -3.12 -5.96
N VAL A 58 -8.57 -3.30 -4.68
CA VAL A 58 -9.02 -2.22 -3.79
C VAL A 58 -7.93 -1.17 -3.59
N ILE A 59 -6.68 -1.57 -3.35
CA ILE A 59 -5.54 -0.64 -3.25
C ILE A 59 -5.38 0.16 -4.56
N SER A 60 -5.45 -0.52 -5.71
CA SER A 60 -5.35 0.13 -7.02
C SER A 60 -6.49 1.13 -7.25
N ALA A 61 -7.73 0.80 -6.83
CA ALA A 61 -8.87 1.70 -6.92
C ALA A 61 -8.74 2.92 -6.00
N LEU A 62 -8.22 2.74 -4.77
CA LEU A 62 -7.92 3.83 -3.85
C LEU A 62 -6.85 4.75 -4.41
N PHE A 63 -5.75 4.19 -4.93
CA PHE A 63 -4.68 4.97 -5.55
C PHE A 63 -5.17 5.73 -6.77
N LYS A 64 -5.89 5.10 -7.68
CA LYS A 64 -6.43 5.79 -8.85
C LYS A 64 -7.35 6.93 -8.44
N SER A 65 -8.30 6.65 -7.54
CA SER A 65 -9.26 7.67 -7.13
C SER A 65 -8.60 8.83 -6.40
N HIS A 66 -7.62 8.57 -5.52
CA HIS A 66 -6.93 9.63 -4.80
C HIS A 66 -5.82 10.32 -5.61
N PHE A 67 -5.05 9.63 -6.44
CA PHE A 67 -3.91 10.23 -7.12
C PHE A 67 -4.20 10.69 -8.54
N GLU A 68 -5.31 10.27 -9.15
CA GLU A 68 -5.63 10.62 -10.55
C GLU A 68 -7.02 11.25 -10.70
N GLU A 69 -8.00 10.88 -9.87
CA GLU A 69 -9.41 11.30 -10.02
C GLU A 69 -9.86 12.37 -8.99
N ASP A 70 -8.93 13.02 -8.29
CA ASP A 70 -9.21 14.08 -7.31
C ASP A 70 -10.14 13.67 -6.14
N GLY A 71 -10.19 12.37 -5.84
CA GLY A 71 -11.07 11.79 -4.83
C GLY A 71 -10.73 12.19 -3.39
N ASP A 72 -11.77 12.24 -2.55
CA ASP A 72 -11.63 12.47 -1.12
C ASP A 72 -11.40 11.15 -0.37
N ILE A 73 -10.13 10.90 0.01
CA ILE A 73 -9.73 9.69 0.73
C ILE A 73 -10.30 9.60 2.15
N THR A 74 -10.90 10.68 2.66
CA THR A 74 -11.56 10.72 3.98
C THR A 74 -13.07 10.45 3.92
N SER A 75 -13.64 10.34 2.71
CA SER A 75 -15.07 10.13 2.52
C SER A 75 -15.43 8.65 2.46
N PHE A 76 -16.38 8.22 3.28
CA PHE A 76 -16.91 6.85 3.22
C PHE A 76 -17.53 6.53 1.86
N ASP A 77 -18.13 7.51 1.18
CA ASP A 77 -18.72 7.28 -0.14
C ASP A 77 -17.65 6.96 -1.19
N MET A 78 -16.51 7.66 -1.14
CA MET A 78 -15.37 7.36 -2.01
C MET A 78 -14.74 6.00 -1.68
N LEU A 79 -14.62 5.66 -0.38
CA LEU A 79 -14.09 4.38 0.06
C LEU A 79 -15.00 3.21 -0.36
N VAL A 80 -16.32 3.36 -0.23
CA VAL A 80 -17.31 2.38 -0.72
C VAL A 80 -17.16 2.18 -2.22
N ALA A 81 -17.11 3.26 -3.00
CA ALA A 81 -16.93 3.17 -4.45
C ALA A 81 -15.59 2.51 -4.84
N ALA A 82 -14.52 2.76 -4.09
CA ALA A 82 -13.23 2.09 -4.30
C ALA A 82 -13.29 0.60 -3.96
N GLY A 83 -14.00 0.23 -2.88
CA GLY A 83 -14.27 -1.16 -2.52
C GLY A 83 -15.05 -1.91 -3.60
N GLU A 84 -16.12 -1.31 -4.13
CA GLU A 84 -16.93 -1.87 -5.23
C GLU A 84 -16.11 -2.06 -6.50
N LYS A 85 -15.30 -1.05 -6.90
CA LYS A 85 -14.34 -1.18 -8.01
C LYS A 85 -13.36 -2.33 -7.79
N GLY A 86 -13.02 -2.62 -6.54
CA GLY A 86 -12.17 -3.73 -6.13
C GLY A 86 -12.86 -5.10 -6.07
N GLY A 87 -14.18 -5.15 -6.26
CA GLY A 87 -14.99 -6.37 -6.22
C GLY A 87 -15.60 -6.70 -4.85
N LEU A 88 -15.63 -5.75 -3.92
CA LEU A 88 -16.35 -5.90 -2.65
C LEU A 88 -17.83 -5.49 -2.79
N ASP A 89 -18.67 -5.97 -1.89
CA ASP A 89 -20.04 -5.49 -1.76
C ASP A 89 -20.07 -4.12 -1.05
N GLY A 90 -20.75 -3.14 -1.64
CA GLY A 90 -20.77 -1.77 -1.12
C GLY A 90 -21.45 -1.63 0.26
N ALA A 91 -22.46 -2.46 0.55
CA ALA A 91 -23.13 -2.45 1.85
C ALA A 91 -22.24 -3.08 2.93
N GLU A 92 -21.53 -4.16 2.60
CA GLU A 92 -20.50 -4.74 3.47
C GLU A 92 -19.41 -3.72 3.81
N VAL A 93 -18.88 -3.01 2.78
CA VAL A 93 -17.85 -1.99 2.99
C VAL A 93 -18.36 -0.87 3.90
N ARG A 94 -19.57 -0.36 3.65
CA ARG A 94 -20.17 0.69 4.48
C ARG A 94 -20.34 0.23 5.93
N GLY A 95 -20.91 -0.96 6.13
CA GLY A 95 -21.11 -1.52 7.46
C GLY A 95 -19.78 -1.73 8.21
N TRP A 96 -18.75 -2.21 7.53
CA TRP A 96 -17.40 -2.37 8.09
C TRP A 96 -16.79 -1.04 8.52
N LEU A 97 -16.94 0.00 7.70
CA LEU A 97 -16.41 1.34 8.01
C LEU A 97 -17.14 1.98 9.19
N GLU A 98 -18.47 1.92 9.20
CA GLU A 98 -19.33 2.46 10.26
C GLU A 98 -19.16 1.73 11.61
N SER A 99 -18.88 0.42 11.58
CA SER A 99 -18.72 -0.39 12.80
C SER A 99 -17.38 -0.21 13.53
N GLY A 100 -16.40 0.46 12.91
CA GLY A 100 -15.05 0.57 13.47
C GLY A 100 -14.13 -0.65 13.21
N GLN A 101 -14.62 -1.70 12.53
CA GLN A 101 -13.86 -2.92 12.24
C GLN A 101 -12.58 -2.67 11.42
N GLY A 102 -11.57 -3.52 11.59
CA GLY A 102 -10.25 -3.38 10.98
C GLY A 102 -9.34 -2.38 11.69
N GLY A 103 -9.86 -1.63 12.68
CA GLY A 103 -9.12 -0.58 13.35
C GLY A 103 -7.97 -1.12 14.21
N GLU A 104 -8.21 -2.18 14.97
CA GLU A 104 -7.19 -2.79 15.82
C GLU A 104 -6.04 -3.39 14.99
N GLU A 105 -6.36 -4.01 13.86
CA GLU A 105 -5.39 -4.57 12.92
C GLU A 105 -4.50 -3.48 12.32
N VAL A 106 -5.10 -2.35 11.89
CA VAL A 106 -4.34 -1.19 11.39
C VAL A 106 -3.41 -0.64 12.47
N ASP A 107 -3.90 -0.45 13.69
CA ASP A 107 -3.09 0.09 14.78
C ASP A 107 -1.95 -0.86 15.15
N LYS A 108 -2.20 -2.17 15.13
CA LYS A 108 -1.17 -3.20 15.34
C LYS A 108 -0.10 -3.17 14.24
N GLU A 109 -0.48 -3.13 12.96
CA GLU A 109 0.48 -3.06 11.85
C GLU A 109 1.35 -1.79 11.92
N VAL A 110 0.77 -0.65 12.28
CA VAL A 110 1.51 0.60 12.50
C VAL A 110 2.50 0.48 13.66
N LEU A 111 2.09 -0.13 14.78
CA LEU A 111 2.98 -0.36 15.92
C LEU A 111 4.13 -1.30 15.57
N GLU A 112 3.86 -2.36 14.82
CA GLU A 112 4.88 -3.31 14.36
C GLU A 112 5.87 -2.64 13.40
N ALA A 113 5.40 -1.84 12.44
CA ALA A 113 6.25 -1.08 11.54
C ALA A 113 7.17 -0.10 12.31
N ASN A 114 6.62 0.61 13.32
CA ASN A 114 7.42 1.48 14.17
C ASN A 114 8.47 0.71 14.98
N ARG A 115 8.13 -0.46 15.54
CA ARG A 115 9.09 -1.33 16.26
C ARG A 115 10.21 -1.83 15.36
N LYS A 116 9.93 -2.04 14.08
CA LYS A 116 10.93 -2.38 13.04
C LYS A 116 11.76 -1.18 12.57
N GLY A 117 11.55 0.02 13.12
CA GLY A 117 12.28 1.23 12.73
C GLY A 117 11.84 1.81 11.37
N ILE A 118 10.65 1.45 10.88
CA ILE A 118 10.12 1.96 9.62
C ILE A 118 9.51 3.35 9.87
N HIS A 119 10.15 4.38 9.31
CA HIS A 119 9.72 5.78 9.46
C HIS A 119 9.18 6.41 8.16
N GLY A 120 9.11 5.64 7.07
CA GLY A 120 8.62 6.11 5.78
C GLY A 120 8.19 4.97 4.87
N VAL A 121 7.26 5.27 3.97
CA VAL A 121 6.72 4.35 2.96
C VAL A 121 7.03 4.84 1.54
N PRO A 122 7.13 3.96 0.53
CA PRO A 122 7.05 2.49 0.66
C PRO A 122 8.30 1.90 1.32
N ASN A 123 8.14 0.76 2.00
CA ASN A 123 9.21 0.00 2.63
C ASN A 123 8.99 -1.49 2.33
N PHE A 124 10.06 -2.20 1.99
CA PHE A 124 10.02 -3.60 1.59
C PHE A 124 11.01 -4.41 2.42
N THR A 125 10.53 -5.45 3.09
CA THR A 125 11.35 -6.48 3.73
C THR A 125 11.30 -7.75 2.88
N ILE A 126 12.45 -8.25 2.41
CA ILE A 126 12.52 -9.46 1.59
C ILE A 126 13.17 -10.58 2.41
N ASN A 127 12.42 -11.66 2.63
CA ASN A 127 12.81 -12.86 3.41
C ASN A 127 13.38 -12.53 4.80
N ASP A 128 12.92 -11.46 5.44
CA ASP A 128 13.45 -10.95 6.72
C ASP A 128 14.98 -10.70 6.74
N MET A 129 15.60 -10.61 5.55
CA MET A 129 17.05 -10.46 5.40
C MET A 129 17.45 -9.09 4.85
N TYR A 130 16.57 -8.45 4.07
CA TYR A 130 16.88 -7.20 3.40
C TYR A 130 15.72 -6.23 3.52
N ASP A 131 15.98 -5.09 4.15
CA ASP A 131 15.08 -3.95 4.20
C ASP A 131 15.47 -2.92 3.14
N MET A 132 14.49 -2.46 2.38
CA MET A 132 14.63 -1.41 1.37
C MET A 132 13.60 -0.33 1.61
N SER A 133 14.08 0.90 1.75
CA SER A 133 13.23 2.09 1.95
C SER A 133 13.11 2.90 0.67
N GLY A 134 11.90 3.38 0.38
CA GLY A 134 11.57 4.23 -0.74
C GLY A 134 11.25 3.46 -2.03
N ALA A 135 10.77 4.21 -3.03
CA ALA A 135 10.49 3.69 -4.36
C ALA A 135 11.81 3.45 -5.11
N GLN A 136 12.37 2.25 -4.96
CA GLN A 136 13.61 1.82 -5.61
C GLN A 136 13.37 1.43 -7.08
N ASP A 137 14.41 1.53 -7.92
CA ASP A 137 14.36 1.10 -9.32
C ASP A 137 14.16 -0.43 -9.44
N PRO A 138 13.41 -0.94 -10.43
CA PRO A 138 13.22 -2.37 -10.65
C PRO A 138 14.54 -3.19 -10.70
N GLN A 139 15.63 -2.63 -11.22
CA GLN A 139 16.94 -3.29 -11.22
C GLN A 139 17.47 -3.53 -9.81
N THR A 140 17.22 -2.60 -8.87
CA THR A 140 17.61 -2.77 -7.47
C THR A 140 16.91 -3.97 -6.84
N PHE A 141 15.62 -4.15 -7.14
CA PHE A 141 14.88 -5.34 -6.70
C PHE A 141 15.46 -6.62 -7.32
N LEU A 142 15.72 -6.62 -8.64
CA LEU A 142 16.30 -7.78 -9.33
C LEU A 142 17.64 -8.20 -8.73
N GLU A 143 18.55 -7.26 -8.50
CA GLU A 143 19.84 -7.53 -7.86
C GLU A 143 19.68 -8.17 -6.47
N ARG A 144 18.74 -7.67 -5.67
CA ARG A 144 18.46 -8.21 -4.33
C ARG A 144 17.88 -9.62 -4.41
N PHE A 145 16.93 -9.87 -5.30
CA PHE A 145 16.38 -11.22 -5.51
C PHE A 145 17.45 -12.22 -5.96
N VAL A 146 18.33 -11.83 -6.89
CA VAL A 146 19.45 -12.67 -7.34
C VAL A 146 20.40 -12.98 -6.18
N ARG A 147 20.72 -11.99 -5.35
CA ARG A 147 21.58 -12.18 -4.17
C ARG A 147 20.95 -13.12 -3.16
N ILE A 148 19.67 -12.94 -2.84
CA ILE A 148 18.93 -13.80 -1.92
C ILE A 148 18.90 -15.25 -2.42
N LYS A 149 18.63 -15.47 -3.71
CA LYS A 149 18.64 -16.82 -4.30
C LYS A 149 19.99 -17.52 -4.16
N LYS A 150 21.11 -16.78 -4.24
CA LYS A 150 22.46 -17.33 -4.08
C LYS A 150 22.82 -17.62 -2.61
N SER A 151 22.24 -16.89 -1.66
CA SER A 151 22.50 -17.02 -0.23
C SER A 151 21.53 -17.95 0.49
N ALA A 152 20.37 -18.25 -0.12
CA ALA A 152 19.42 -19.20 0.41
C ALA A 152 19.98 -20.64 0.32
N PRO A 153 19.83 -21.47 1.37
CA PRO A 153 20.08 -22.90 1.24
C PRO A 153 19.21 -23.46 0.11
N ASP A 154 19.77 -24.41 -0.63
CA ASP A 154 19.11 -25.04 -1.76
C ASP A 154 17.82 -25.73 -1.31
N VAL A 155 16.67 -25.11 -1.56
CA VAL A 155 15.35 -25.63 -1.22
C VAL A 155 15.04 -26.93 -1.96
N SER A 156 15.79 -27.26 -3.03
CA SER A 156 15.71 -28.57 -3.69
C SER A 156 16.42 -29.69 -2.93
N LYS A 157 17.16 -29.36 -1.85
CA LYS A 157 17.80 -30.31 -0.93
C LYS A 157 17.07 -30.47 0.41
N ILE A 158 15.91 -29.81 0.60
CA ILE A 158 15.01 -30.16 1.70
C ILE A 158 14.32 -31.46 1.27
N SER A 159 14.89 -32.59 1.68
CA SER A 159 14.35 -33.92 1.39
C SER A 159 12.90 -34.02 1.87
N SER A 160 12.09 -34.69 1.06
CA SER A 160 10.70 -35.06 1.32
C SER A 160 10.55 -36.11 2.42
N GLU A 161 11.37 -36.08 3.47
CA GLU A 161 11.23 -36.93 4.62
C GLU A 161 10.52 -36.17 5.74
N GLY A 162 9.19 -36.29 5.74
CA GLY A 162 8.43 -36.32 6.98
C GLY A 162 7.71 -35.03 7.38
N VAL A 163 6.61 -34.71 6.69
CA VAL A 163 5.39 -34.33 7.40
C VAL A 163 4.24 -35.14 6.79
N SER A 164 4.03 -36.31 7.38
CA SER A 164 2.77 -37.04 7.31
C SER A 164 2.02 -36.75 8.60
N CYS A 165 0.96 -35.94 8.48
CA CYS A 165 -0.36 -35.98 9.13
C CYS A 165 -1.04 -34.63 8.87
#